data_AF-A0A2E4M2S1-F1
#
_entry.id   AF-A0A2E4M2S1-F1
#
_cell.length_a   1.000
_cell.length_b   1.000
_cell.length_c   1.000
_cell.angle_alpha   90.00
_cell.angle_beta   90.00
_cell.angle_gamma   90.00
#
_symmetry.space_group_name_H-M   'P 1'
#
loop_
_entity.id
_entity.type
_entity.pdbx_description
1 polymer ?
#
loop_
_entity_poly.entity_id
_entity_poly.type
_entity_poly.pdbx_seq_one_letter_code
_entity_poly.pdbx_strand_id
1 'polypeptide(L)'
;MDSYQRGISGTMPGMEFLDGVVAVWNALEAGDIQRAYDVYFPLCALVALQLQAGLDGFLAVEKYVLKKRGLFATDYRRKPYWFELDDETIAELDRLLAKLDEALVD
;
A
#
# COMPACT_ATOMS: atom_id res chain seq x y z
N MET A 1 9.77 -4.72 -7.70
CA MET A 1 10.12 -5.86 -8.56
C MET A 1 10.87 -5.43 -9.81
N ASP A 2 10.22 -4.88 -10.85
CA ASP A 2 10.88 -4.50 -12.12
C ASP A 2 12.06 -3.54 -11.92
N SER A 3 11.87 -2.44 -11.20
CA SER A 3 12.94 -1.46 -10.96
C SER A 3 14.13 -2.06 -10.21
N TYR A 4 13.91 -3.00 -9.29
CA TYR A 4 14.99 -3.71 -8.60
C TYR A 4 15.85 -4.52 -9.57
N GLN A 5 15.23 -5.24 -10.50
CA GLN A 5 15.93 -5.97 -11.57
C GLN A 5 16.71 -5.05 -12.51
N ARG A 6 16.35 -3.76 -12.56
CA ARG A 6 17.06 -2.71 -13.30
C ARG A 6 18.17 -2.03 -12.49
N GLY A 7 18.39 -2.45 -11.23
CA GLY A 7 19.49 -1.98 -10.40
C GLY A 7 19.24 -0.69 -9.62
N ILE A 8 17.99 -0.39 -9.24
CA ILE A 8 17.75 0.70 -8.27
C ILE A 8 18.41 0.38 -6.92
N SER A 9 18.85 1.42 -6.23
CA SER A 9 19.40 1.31 -4.87
C SER A 9 18.43 1.79 -3.78
N GLY A 10 17.20 2.12 -4.16
CA GLY A 10 16.17 2.59 -3.23
C GLY A 10 14.92 3.10 -3.93
N THR A 11 13.91 3.45 -3.13
CA THR A 11 12.61 3.95 -3.58
C THR A 11 12.03 4.94 -2.56
N MET A 12 11.05 5.76 -2.98
CA MET A 12 10.26 6.63 -2.09
C MET A 12 8.80 6.13 -2.07
N PRO A 13 8.43 5.26 -1.12
CA PRO A 13 7.09 4.68 -1.07
C PRO A 13 6.07 5.59 -0.38
N GLY A 14 4.79 5.31 -0.60
CA GLY A 14 3.70 5.77 0.26
C GLY A 14 3.84 5.17 1.66
N MET A 15 3.56 5.97 2.69
CA MET A 15 3.78 5.58 4.09
C MET A 15 2.73 4.61 4.62
N GLU A 16 1.56 4.57 4.00
CA GLU A 16 0.43 3.73 4.39
C GLU A 16 0.70 2.22 4.25
N PHE A 17 1.63 1.84 3.37
CA PHE A 17 2.01 0.44 3.12
C PHE A 17 3.52 0.19 3.34
N LEU A 18 4.16 1.00 4.17
CA LEU A 18 5.63 0.95 4.37
C LEU A 18 6.13 -0.45 4.72
N ASP A 19 5.45 -1.16 5.63
CA ASP A 19 5.85 -2.50 6.07
C ASP A 19 5.90 -3.49 4.90
N GLY A 20 4.92 -3.41 3.99
CA GLY A 20 4.86 -4.22 2.77
C GLY A 20 6.01 -3.91 1.81
N VAL A 21 6.31 -2.63 1.60
CA VAL A 21 7.41 -2.22 0.72
C VAL A 21 8.77 -2.66 1.29
N VAL A 22 8.97 -2.50 2.59
CA VAL A 22 10.20 -2.91 3.29
C VAL A 22 10.36 -4.43 3.23
N ALA A 23 9.29 -5.20 3.46
CA ALA A 23 9.33 -6.65 3.35
C ALA A 23 9.70 -7.13 1.93
N VAL A 24 9.12 -6.53 0.89
CA VAL A 24 9.51 -6.80 -0.51
C VAL A 24 10.99 -6.47 -0.75
N TRP A 25 11.45 -5.31 -0.28
CA TRP A 25 12.85 -4.90 -0.43
C TRP A 25 13.80 -5.90 0.25
N ASN A 26 13.52 -6.27 1.50
CA ASN A 26 14.36 -7.20 2.26
C ASN A 26 14.38 -8.59 1.62
N ALA A 27 13.25 -9.09 1.12
CA ALA A 27 13.20 -10.37 0.42
C ALA A 27 14.03 -10.34 -0.88
N LEU A 28 13.99 -9.24 -1.63
CA LEU A 28 14.81 -9.05 -2.83
C LEU A 28 16.31 -9.00 -2.51
N GLU A 29 16.71 -8.27 -1.47
CA GLU A 29 18.10 -8.20 -1.00
C GLU A 29 18.61 -9.57 -0.50
N ALA A 30 17.73 -10.37 0.11
CA ALA A 30 18.03 -11.74 0.54
C ALA A 30 18.05 -12.77 -0.61
N GLY A 31 17.65 -12.37 -1.83
CA GLY A 31 17.52 -13.28 -2.97
C GLY A 31 16.29 -14.20 -2.91
N ASP A 32 15.38 -13.99 -1.96
CA ASP A 32 14.13 -14.75 -1.83
C ASP A 32 13.05 -14.16 -2.74
N ILE A 33 13.13 -14.53 -4.01
CA ILE A 33 12.22 -14.03 -5.05
C ILE A 33 10.78 -14.49 -4.81
N GLN A 34 10.57 -15.69 -4.26
CA GLN A 34 9.23 -16.18 -3.99
C GLN A 34 8.57 -15.32 -2.90
N ARG A 35 9.26 -15.12 -1.78
CA ARG A 35 8.79 -14.25 -0.70
C ARG A 35 8.51 -12.83 -1.17
N ALA A 36 9.38 -12.29 -2.02
CA ALA A 36 9.19 -10.97 -2.61
C ALA A 36 7.88 -10.89 -3.40
N TYR A 37 7.53 -11.93 -4.18
CA TYR A 37 6.26 -11.97 -4.90
C TYR A 37 5.04 -12.18 -3.99
N ASP A 38 5.17 -13.01 -2.96
CA ASP A 38 4.08 -13.27 -2.01
C ASP A 38 3.60 -11.98 -1.33
N VAL A 39 4.53 -11.10 -0.95
CA VAL A 39 4.20 -9.78 -0.38
C VAL A 39 3.84 -8.75 -1.46
N TYR A 40 4.51 -8.80 -2.62
CA TYR A 40 4.29 -7.85 -3.70
C TYR A 40 2.86 -7.90 -4.25
N PHE A 41 2.24 -9.07 -4.38
CA PHE A 41 0.92 -9.16 -5.01
C PHE A 41 -0.20 -8.48 -4.21
N PRO A 42 -0.39 -8.72 -2.90
CA PRO A 42 -1.33 -7.96 -2.07
C PRO A 42 -1.04 -6.45 -2.09
N LEU A 43 0.24 -6.07 -2.00
CA LEU A 43 0.65 -4.65 -2.09
C LEU A 43 0.25 -4.04 -3.44
N CYS A 44 0.44 -4.76 -4.54
CA CYS A 44 0.09 -4.29 -5.87
C CYS A 44 -1.42 -4.14 -6.04
N ALA A 45 -2.23 -4.99 -5.39
CA ALA A 45 -3.69 -4.87 -5.38
C ALA A 45 -4.14 -3.60 -4.64
N LEU A 46 -3.53 -3.29 -3.49
CA LEU A 46 -3.77 -2.05 -2.75
C LEU A 46 -3.45 -0.80 -3.59
N VAL A 47 -2.27 -0.80 -4.22
CA VAL A 47 -1.85 0.30 -5.10
C VAL A 47 -2.77 0.42 -6.33
N ALA A 48 -3.22 -0.69 -6.89
CA ALA A 48 -4.17 -0.68 -8.00
C ALA A 48 -5.52 -0.07 -7.58
N LEU A 49 -6.01 -0.37 -6.37
CA LEU A 49 -7.23 0.24 -5.82
C LEU A 49 -7.07 1.76 -5.67
N GLN A 50 -5.94 2.24 -5.13
CA GLN A 50 -5.64 3.68 -5.03
C GLN A 50 -5.68 4.38 -6.39
N LEU A 51 -5.11 3.74 -7.41
CA LEU A 51 -4.98 4.29 -8.75
C LEU A 51 -6.32 4.44 -9.48
N GLN A 52 -7.38 3.72 -9.10
CA GLN A 52 -8.69 3.81 -9.76
C GLN A 52 -9.30 5.21 -9.71
N ALA A 53 -9.00 5.97 -8.64
CA ALA A 53 -9.44 7.35 -8.48
C ALA A 53 -8.31 8.39 -8.66
N GLY A 54 -7.21 8.00 -9.31
CA GLY A 54 -6.06 8.86 -9.56
C GLY A 54 -5.43 9.41 -8.27
N LEU A 55 -5.00 10.68 -8.31
CA LEU A 55 -4.33 11.32 -7.17
C LEU A 55 -5.24 11.44 -5.93
N ASP A 56 -6.54 11.67 -6.12
CA ASP A 56 -7.48 11.78 -5.01
C ASP A 56 -7.65 10.45 -4.28
N GLY A 57 -7.59 9.33 -5.02
CA GLY A 57 -7.62 7.97 -4.48
C GLY A 57 -6.42 7.68 -3.59
N PHE A 58 -5.20 8.03 -4.03
CA PHE A 58 -4.00 7.93 -3.21
C PHE A 58 -4.16 8.63 -1.87
N LEU A 59 -4.52 9.92 -1.89
CA LEU A 59 -4.65 10.71 -0.66
C LEU A 59 -5.80 10.22 0.22
N ALA A 60 -6.92 9.76 -0.36
CA ALA A 60 -8.05 9.22 0.39
C ALA A 60 -7.65 7.96 1.16
N VAL A 61 -7.04 7.01 0.47
CA VAL A 61 -6.62 5.72 1.03
C VAL A 61 -5.50 5.94 2.05
N GLU A 62 -4.47 6.73 1.71
CA GLU A 62 -3.34 7.00 2.62
C GLU A 62 -3.85 7.59 3.94
N LYS A 63 -4.69 8.62 3.89
CA LYS A 63 -5.25 9.26 5.09
C LYS A 63 -6.12 8.30 5.91
N TYR A 64 -6.96 7.50 5.24
CA TYR A 64 -7.79 6.48 5.90
C TYR A 64 -6.93 5.45 6.63
N VAL A 65 -5.93 4.87 5.95
CA VAL A 65 -5.08 3.82 6.50
C VAL A 65 -4.23 4.35 7.66
N LEU A 66 -3.62 5.53 7.51
CA LEU A 66 -2.82 6.14 8.57
C LEU A 66 -3.65 6.47 9.82
N LYS A 67 -4.91 6.91 9.64
CA LYS A 67 -5.85 7.08 10.77
C LYS A 67 -6.24 5.74 11.37
N LYS A 68 -6.59 4.74 10.56
CA LYS A 68 -6.97 3.40 11.00
C LYS A 68 -5.87 2.73 11.83
N ARG A 69 -4.60 2.91 11.44
CA ARG A 69 -3.41 2.45 12.16
C ARG A 69 -3.06 3.30 13.38
N GLY A 70 -3.83 4.35 13.69
CA GLY A 70 -3.60 5.23 14.84
C GLY A 70 -2.43 6.20 14.68
N LEU A 71 -1.84 6.33 13.48
CA LEU A 71 -0.74 7.25 13.21
C LEU A 71 -1.24 8.69 13.03
N PHE A 72 -2.42 8.86 12.44
CA PHE A 72 -3.10 10.16 12.33
C PHE A 72 -4.37 10.22 13.19
N ALA A 73 -4.63 11.40 13.76
CA ALA A 73 -5.88 11.64 14.49
C ALA A 73 -7.10 11.76 13.55
N THR A 74 -6.89 12.16 12.30
CA THR A 74 -7.96 12.39 11.31
C THR A 74 -7.51 12.00 9.91
N ASP A 75 -8.46 11.53 9.11
CA ASP A 75 -8.36 11.28 7.68
C ASP A 75 -8.80 12.49 6.83
N TYR A 76 -9.00 13.65 7.46
CA TYR A 76 -9.43 14.87 6.80
C TYR A 76 -8.47 15.30 5.69
N ARG A 77 -9.04 15.63 4.52
CA ARG A 77 -8.36 16.17 3.36
C ARG A 77 -8.87 17.57 3.05
N ARG A 78 -7.98 18.47 2.65
CA ARG A 78 -8.36 19.83 2.25
C ARG A 78 -8.85 19.80 0.80
N LYS A 79 -10.03 20.35 0.56
CA LYS A 79 -10.61 20.52 -0.79
C LYS A 79 -9.79 21.51 -1.64
N PRO A 80 -9.77 21.39 -2.97
CA PRO A 80 -10.64 20.52 -3.77
C PRO A 80 -10.09 19.09 -3.96
N TYR A 81 -11.00 18.12 -3.88
CA TYR A 81 -10.87 16.75 -4.35
C TYR A 81 -12.28 16.31 -4.83
N TRP A 82 -12.36 15.30 -5.68
CA TRP A 82 -13.58 14.82 -6.33
C TRP A 82 -13.94 13.39 -5.95
N PHE A 83 -13.00 12.66 -5.34
CA PHE A 83 -13.21 11.30 -4.86
C PHE A 83 -13.22 11.24 -3.33
N GLU A 84 -14.19 10.49 -2.79
CA GLU A 84 -14.29 10.07 -1.39
C GLU A 84 -14.37 8.55 -1.36
N LEU A 85 -13.84 7.94 -0.31
CA LEU A 85 -14.04 6.52 -0.08
C LEU A 85 -15.50 6.27 0.30
N ASP A 86 -16.17 5.39 -0.43
CA ASP A 86 -17.45 4.83 -0.04
C ASP A 86 -17.26 3.54 0.78
N ASP A 87 -18.35 3.06 1.37
CA ASP A 87 -18.32 1.89 2.26
C ASP A 87 -17.85 0.62 1.53
N GLU A 88 -18.15 0.48 0.23
CA GLU A 88 -17.73 -0.67 -0.58
C GLU A 88 -16.22 -0.66 -0.82
N THR A 89 -15.66 0.50 -1.17
CA THR A 89 -14.22 0.66 -1.37
C THR A 89 -13.48 0.46 -0.04
N ILE A 90 -14.03 0.93 1.08
CA ILE A 90 -13.48 0.69 2.42
C ILE A 90 -13.44 -0.80 2.73
N ALA A 91 -14.53 -1.54 2.47
CA ALA A 91 -14.59 -2.98 2.70
C ALA A 91 -13.55 -3.74 1.86
N GLU A 92 -13.36 -3.37 0.58
CA GLU A 92 -12.33 -3.98 -0.25
C GLU A 92 -10.93 -3.63 0.22
N LEU A 93 -10.68 -2.36 0.56
CA LEU A 93 -9.41 -1.91 1.11
C LEU A 93 -9.04 -2.72 2.37
N ASP A 94 -9.98 -2.90 3.28
CA ASP A 94 -9.79 -3.67 4.51
C ASP A 94 -9.47 -5.14 4.24
N ARG A 95 -10.15 -5.74 3.25
CA ARG A 95 -9.87 -7.12 2.83
C ARG A 95 -8.47 -7.27 2.23
N LEU A 96 -8.02 -6.30 1.45
CA LEU A 96 -6.68 -6.30 0.86
C LEU A 96 -5.58 -6.02 1.90
N LEU A 97 -5.86 -5.15 2.88
CA LEU A 97 -4.98 -4.93 4.03
C LEU A 97 -4.79 -6.21 4.83
N ALA A 98 -5.87 -6.94 5.13
CA ALA A 98 -5.77 -8.23 5.83
C ALA A 98 -4.91 -9.24 5.05
N LYS A 99 -5.02 -9.27 3.71
CA LYS A 99 -4.17 -10.12 2.86
C LYS A 99 -2.70 -9.71 2.89
N LEU A 100 -2.42 -8.40 2.94
CA LEU A 100 -1.06 -7.93 3.11
C LEU A 100 -0.54 -8.33 4.49
N ASP A 101 -1.33 -8.16 5.55
CA ASP A 101 -0.94 -8.54 6.92
C ASP A 101 -0.69 -10.04 7.03
N GLU A 102 -1.55 -10.89 6.44
CA GLU A 102 -1.32 -12.34 6.33
C GLU A 102 -0.01 -12.65 5.60
N ALA A 103 0.25 -11.94 4.49
CA ALA A 103 1.51 -12.08 3.78
C ALA A 103 2.71 -11.55 4.57
N LEU A 104 2.54 -10.71 5.59
CA LEU A 104 3.65 -10.20 6.40
C LEU A 104 3.99 -11.11 7.59
N VAL A 105 3.11 -12.04 7.95
CA VAL A 105 3.40 -13.06 8.97
C VAL A 105 4.29 -14.15 8.35
N ASP A 106 5.39 -14.46 9.03
CA ASP A 106 6.33 -15.53 8.67
C ASP A 106 5.76 -16.93 8.94
#